data_AF-A0A2N6T2H0-F1
#
_entry.id   AF-A0A2N6T2H0-F1
#
_cell.length_a   1.000
_cell.length_b   1.000
_cell.length_c   1.000
_cell.angle_alpha   90.00
_cell.angle_beta   90.00
_cell.angle_gamma   90.00
#
_symmetry.space_group_name_H-M   'P 1'
#
loop_
_entity.id
_entity.type
_entity.pdbx_description
1 polymer ?
#
loop_
_entity_poly.entity_id
_entity_poly.type
_entity_poly.pdbx_seq_one_letter_code
_entity_poly.pdbx_strand_id
1 'polypeptide(L)'
;MSALVGFLTAQLTIGGVPILVREIVGNVFGLGSAYLGMRRVVWAWPVGIAGNILLFTVFLGGVFHTPQDLDLYGQAGRQVMFLVVSVYGWWRWARTRRQAVAGGSPLDDAAVMPRWATGRERLLMLAIAVGGTVLCAKIFEALGSWGPWADAWIFVGSLLATWGMAKGWTEFWLIWIAVDVVGVPLLFLGGYYPSAALYLFYAVFVTWGFVTWVRVQRQAAARDVQPVPATANGDQARAAAASSSNRSSVTTTPESVLDGAR
;
A
#
# COMPACT_ATOMS: atom_id res chain seq x y z
N MET A 1 8.56 38.13 -12.63
CA MET A 1 7.68 36.96 -12.44
C MET A 1 8.11 36.23 -11.18
N SER A 2 7.18 35.79 -10.32
CA SER A 2 7.54 35.05 -9.11
C SER A 2 8.08 33.67 -9.48
N ALA A 3 9.04 33.15 -8.70
CA ALA A 3 9.64 31.82 -8.91
C ALA A 3 8.57 30.70 -8.96
N LEU A 4 7.48 30.88 -8.20
CA LEU A 4 6.33 29.98 -8.21
C LEU A 4 5.62 29.94 -9.58
N VAL A 5 5.35 31.10 -10.17
CA VAL A 5 4.73 31.17 -11.51
C VAL A 5 5.69 30.56 -12.55
N GLY A 6 6.99 30.85 -12.45
CA GLY A 6 8.00 30.25 -13.32
C GLY A 6 8.04 28.72 -13.26
N PHE A 7 7.93 28.13 -12.06
CA PHE A 7 7.86 26.67 -11.89
C PHE A 7 6.56 26.07 -12.45
N LEU A 8 5.42 26.71 -12.18
CA LEU A 8 4.11 26.21 -12.60
C LEU A 8 3.92 26.22 -14.12
N THR A 9 4.60 27.13 -14.84
CA THR A 9 4.54 27.24 -16.31
C THR A 9 5.72 26.58 -17.01
N ALA A 10 6.71 26.04 -16.29
CA ALA A 10 7.89 25.45 -16.90
C ALA A 10 7.52 24.17 -17.69
N GLN A 11 8.06 24.07 -18.91
CA GLN A 11 7.81 22.96 -19.83
C GLN A 11 9.14 22.36 -20.29
N LEU A 12 9.12 21.06 -20.53
CA LEU A 12 10.19 20.28 -21.14
C LEU A 12 9.62 19.52 -22.34
N THR A 13 10.31 19.57 -23.47
CA THR A 13 9.89 18.84 -24.68
C THR A 13 10.54 17.45 -24.67
N ILE A 14 9.72 16.40 -24.54
CA ILE A 14 10.19 15.00 -24.61
C ILE A 14 9.58 14.38 -25.87
N GLY A 15 10.43 13.96 -26.81
CA GLY A 15 9.96 13.32 -28.06
C GLY A 15 9.06 14.22 -28.91
N GLY A 16 9.24 15.55 -28.84
CA GLY A 16 8.42 16.53 -29.56
C GLY A 16 7.13 16.95 -28.84
N VAL A 17 6.80 16.37 -27.69
CA VAL A 17 5.60 16.71 -26.91
C VAL A 17 5.99 17.61 -25.72
N PRO A 18 5.34 18.77 -25.54
CA PRO A 18 5.58 19.62 -24.37
C PRO A 18 4.94 19.00 -23.11
N ILE A 19 5.76 18.76 -22.09
CA ILE A 19 5.35 18.20 -20.80
C ILE A 19 5.66 19.22 -19.70
N LEU A 20 4.72 19.42 -18.79
CA LEU A 20 4.88 20.37 -17.69
C LEU A 20 5.84 19.81 -16.63
N VAL A 21 6.77 20.62 -16.13
CA VAL A 21 7.71 20.21 -15.07
C VAL A 21 6.95 19.76 -13.82
N ARG A 22 5.85 20.44 -13.48
CA ARG A 22 4.95 20.05 -12.37
C ARG A 22 4.29 18.69 -12.58
N GLU A 23 4.04 18.26 -13.82
CA GLU A 23 3.53 16.92 -14.11
C GLU A 23 4.60 15.86 -13.81
N ILE A 24 5.84 16.10 -14.20
CA ILE A 24 6.97 15.21 -13.91
C ILE A 24 7.17 15.09 -12.40
N VAL A 25 7.23 16.23 -11.70
CA VAL A 25 7.40 16.26 -10.24
C VAL A 25 6.22 15.55 -9.57
N GLY A 26 4.98 15.80 -10.00
CA GLY A 26 3.79 15.14 -9.47
C GLY A 26 3.84 13.61 -9.62
N ASN A 27 4.29 13.13 -10.77
CA ASN A 27 4.50 11.70 -11.01
C ASN A 27 5.64 11.12 -10.17
N VAL A 28 6.73 11.85 -9.94
CA VAL A 28 7.80 11.40 -9.02
C VAL A 28 7.27 11.21 -7.60
N PHE A 29 6.43 12.13 -7.11
CA PHE A 29 5.74 11.96 -5.83
C PHE A 29 4.79 10.74 -5.86
N GLY A 30 4.07 10.54 -6.97
CA GLY A 30 3.22 9.35 -7.19
C GLY A 30 4.00 8.03 -7.06
N LEU A 31 5.16 7.93 -7.74
CA LEU A 31 6.03 6.76 -7.66
C LEU A 31 6.64 6.57 -6.25
N GLY A 32 7.06 7.67 -5.62
CA GLY A 32 7.53 7.64 -4.23
C GLY A 32 6.47 7.13 -3.26
N SER A 33 5.23 7.57 -3.42
CA SER A 33 4.07 7.07 -2.67
C SER A 33 3.84 5.58 -2.90
N ALA A 34 3.83 5.12 -4.15
CA ALA A 34 3.67 3.70 -4.49
C ALA A 34 4.76 2.83 -3.86
N TYR A 35 6.01 3.31 -3.85
CA TYR A 35 7.14 2.64 -3.22
C TYR A 35 7.03 2.56 -1.70
N LEU A 36 6.67 3.65 -1.05
CA LEU A 36 6.39 3.66 0.39
C LEU A 36 5.20 2.75 0.73
N GLY A 37 4.18 2.72 -0.14
CA GLY A 37 3.02 1.84 -0.03
C GLY A 37 3.40 0.37 -0.12
N MET A 38 4.24 0.00 -1.08
CA MET A 38 4.84 -1.33 -1.19
C MET A 38 5.61 -1.70 0.09
N ARG A 39 6.40 -0.75 0.64
CA ARG A 39 7.10 -0.91 1.93
C ARG A 39 6.20 -0.82 3.16
N ARG A 40 4.90 -0.51 2.98
CA ARG A 40 3.87 -0.40 4.03
C ARG A 40 4.12 0.74 5.01
N VAL A 41 4.80 1.81 4.58
CA VAL A 41 5.14 2.96 5.42
C VAL A 41 3.99 3.98 5.42
N VAL A 42 3.62 4.53 6.59
CA VAL A 42 2.54 5.55 6.71
C VAL A 42 2.77 6.76 5.80
N TRP A 43 4.04 7.13 5.56
CA TRP A 43 4.43 8.24 4.71
C TRP A 43 4.04 8.09 3.23
N ALA A 44 3.61 6.90 2.79
CA ALA A 44 3.02 6.72 1.48
C ALA A 44 1.87 7.72 1.23
N TRP A 45 1.01 7.93 2.23
CA TRP A 45 -0.17 8.77 2.06
C TRP A 45 0.14 10.27 1.92
N PRO A 46 0.91 10.91 2.83
CA PRO A 46 1.27 12.33 2.66
C PRO A 46 2.03 12.62 1.36
N VAL A 47 2.96 11.73 0.97
CA VAL A 47 3.71 11.85 -0.28
C VAL A 47 2.76 11.76 -1.49
N GLY A 48 1.83 10.81 -1.47
CA GLY A 48 0.80 10.69 -2.51
C GLY A 48 -0.13 11.89 -2.58
N ILE A 49 -0.57 12.43 -1.43
CA ILE A 49 -1.40 13.63 -1.35
C ILE A 49 -0.69 14.84 -1.97
N ALA A 50 0.60 15.05 -1.64
CA ALA A 50 1.38 16.12 -2.23
C ALA A 50 1.49 15.99 -3.76
N GLY A 51 1.74 14.76 -4.26
CA GLY A 51 1.74 14.46 -5.69
C GLY A 51 0.39 14.74 -6.37
N ASN A 52 -0.71 14.27 -5.77
CA ASN A 52 -2.07 14.48 -6.29
C ASN A 52 -2.47 15.97 -6.31
N ILE A 53 -2.09 16.75 -5.29
CA ILE A 53 -2.35 18.20 -5.29
C ILE A 53 -1.58 18.86 -6.44
N LEU A 54 -0.32 18.48 -6.67
CA LEU A 54 0.47 19.04 -7.76
C LEU A 54 -0.12 18.65 -9.13
N LEU A 55 -0.51 17.39 -9.32
CA LEU A 55 -1.18 16.92 -10.53
C LEU A 55 -2.55 17.57 -10.72
N PHE A 56 -3.33 17.81 -9.66
CA PHE A 56 -4.56 18.56 -9.73
C PHE A 56 -4.35 19.96 -10.32
N THR A 57 -3.23 20.64 -10.01
CA THR A 57 -2.90 21.94 -10.63
C THR A 57 -2.57 21.84 -12.13
N VAL A 58 -2.11 20.68 -12.61
CA VAL A 58 -1.88 20.42 -14.05
C VAL A 58 -3.21 20.36 -14.80
N PHE A 59 -4.18 19.66 -14.22
CA PHE A 59 -5.49 19.43 -14.83
C PHE A 59 -6.47 20.59 -14.61
N LEU A 60 -6.09 21.64 -13.89
CA LEU A 60 -6.83 22.92 -13.78
C LEU A 60 -6.61 23.80 -15.02
N GLY A 61 -6.75 23.18 -16.21
CA GLY A 61 -6.52 23.71 -17.54
C GLY A 61 -7.02 25.13 -17.76
N GLY A 62 -8.30 25.36 -17.48
CA GLY A 62 -9.00 26.63 -17.69
C GLY A 62 -8.60 27.79 -16.78
N VAL A 63 -7.88 27.55 -15.68
CA VAL A 63 -7.35 28.63 -14.82
C VAL A 63 -5.92 29.03 -15.22
N PHE A 64 -5.20 28.14 -15.91
CA PHE A 64 -3.79 28.32 -16.28
C PHE A 64 -3.50 28.29 -17.79
N HIS A 65 -4.54 28.28 -18.65
CA HIS A 65 -4.43 28.22 -20.13
C HIS A 65 -3.56 27.05 -20.59
N THR A 66 -3.94 25.84 -20.20
CA THR A 66 -3.14 24.64 -20.44
C THR A 66 -3.67 23.94 -21.69
N PRO A 67 -2.83 23.44 -22.63
CA PRO A 67 -3.30 22.93 -23.94
C PRO A 67 -4.29 21.73 -23.91
N GLN A 68 -4.60 21.17 -22.74
CA GLN A 68 -5.40 19.95 -22.53
C GLN A 68 -6.89 20.22 -22.22
N ASP A 69 -7.46 21.32 -22.70
CA ASP A 69 -8.74 21.90 -22.24
C ASP A 69 -10.03 21.07 -22.45
N LEU A 70 -10.00 19.87 -23.06
CA LEU A 70 -11.20 19.18 -23.53
C LEU A 70 -11.79 18.11 -22.58
N ASP A 71 -11.09 17.68 -21.52
CA ASP A 71 -11.54 16.56 -20.65
C ASP A 71 -11.38 16.80 -19.13
N LEU A 72 -11.56 18.06 -18.70
CA LEU A 72 -11.24 18.48 -17.32
C LEU A 72 -12.05 17.78 -16.22
N TYR A 73 -13.34 17.47 -16.43
CA TYR A 73 -14.20 16.99 -15.34
C TYR A 73 -13.85 15.57 -14.89
N GLY A 74 -13.57 14.67 -15.84
CA GLY A 74 -13.20 13.29 -15.54
C GLY A 74 -11.84 13.19 -14.84
N GLN A 75 -10.87 14.02 -15.26
CA GLN A 75 -9.53 14.03 -14.66
C GLN A 75 -9.48 14.76 -13.32
N ALA A 76 -10.14 15.92 -13.19
CA ALA A 76 -10.26 16.62 -11.91
C ALA A 76 -11.01 15.76 -10.87
N GLY A 77 -12.07 15.08 -11.29
CA GLY A 77 -12.81 14.14 -10.45
C GLY A 77 -11.92 13.02 -9.90
N ARG A 78 -11.02 12.46 -10.72
CA ARG A 78 -10.04 11.45 -10.26
C ARG A 78 -9.12 12.01 -9.18
N GLN A 79 -8.59 13.21 -9.37
CA GLN A 79 -7.69 13.82 -8.40
C GLN A 79 -8.37 14.07 -7.05
N VAL A 80 -9.61 14.56 -7.06
CA VAL A 80 -10.42 14.72 -5.84
C VAL A 80 -10.69 13.36 -5.18
N MET A 81 -11.05 12.35 -5.96
CA MET A 81 -11.26 10.99 -5.45
C MET A 81 -10.00 10.44 -4.78
N PHE A 82 -8.84 10.53 -5.44
CA PHE A 82 -7.57 10.10 -4.86
C PHE A 82 -7.25 10.85 -3.57
N LEU A 83 -7.49 12.16 -3.52
CA LEU A 83 -7.28 12.96 -2.32
C LEU A 83 -8.15 12.46 -1.15
N VAL A 84 -9.45 12.27 -1.38
CA VAL A 84 -10.40 11.81 -0.36
C VAL A 84 -10.00 10.45 0.20
N VAL A 85 -9.72 9.47 -0.68
CA VAL A 85 -9.35 8.12 -0.24
C VAL A 85 -7.96 8.11 0.39
N SER A 86 -7.04 8.97 -0.07
CA SER A 86 -5.71 9.09 0.54
C SER A 86 -5.75 9.64 1.96
N VAL A 87 -6.64 10.59 2.24
CA VAL A 87 -6.88 11.07 3.60
C VAL A 87 -7.43 9.95 4.49
N TYR A 88 -8.38 9.16 3.99
CA TYR A 88 -8.87 7.97 4.70
C TYR A 88 -7.77 6.96 4.98
N GLY A 89 -6.95 6.65 3.97
CA GLY A 89 -5.81 5.74 4.08
C GLY A 89 -4.79 6.22 5.12
N TRP A 90 -4.46 7.51 5.10
CA TRP A 90 -3.56 8.13 6.07
C TRP A 90 -4.11 7.99 7.49
N TRP A 91 -5.36 8.40 7.71
CA TRP A 91 -6.01 8.29 9.03
C TRP A 91 -5.97 6.85 9.55
N ARG A 92 -6.31 5.88 8.70
CA ARG A 92 -6.35 4.45 9.05
C ARG A 92 -4.96 3.93 9.42
N TRP A 93 -3.95 4.14 8.58
CA TRP A 93 -2.59 3.65 8.82
C TRP A 93 -1.92 4.36 9.99
N ALA A 94 -2.16 5.66 10.16
CA ALA A 94 -1.68 6.42 11.31
C ALA A 94 -2.30 5.90 12.62
N ARG A 95 -3.60 5.58 12.62
CA ARG A 95 -4.27 4.98 13.79
C ARG A 95 -3.70 3.61 14.13
N THR A 96 -3.53 2.72 13.14
CA THR A 96 -2.93 1.39 13.36
C THR A 96 -1.52 1.50 13.93
N ARG A 97 -0.69 2.39 13.39
CA ARG A 97 0.67 2.62 13.92
C ARG A 97 0.65 3.13 15.36
N ARG A 98 -0.22 4.11 15.69
CA ARG A 98 -0.35 4.63 17.06
C ARG A 98 -0.77 3.53 18.05
N GLN A 99 -1.67 2.65 17.66
CA GLN A 99 -2.12 1.53 18.49
C GLN A 99 -1.01 0.50 18.71
N ALA A 100 -0.22 0.19 17.67
CA ALA A 100 0.93 -0.72 17.81
C ALA A 100 1.98 -0.19 18.79
N VAL A 101 2.30 1.11 18.71
CA VAL A 101 3.23 1.78 19.63
C VAL A 101 2.70 1.78 21.06
N ALA A 102 1.42 2.12 21.25
CA ALA A 102 0.79 2.11 22.57
C ALA A 102 0.72 0.69 23.19
N GLY A 103 0.63 -0.35 22.36
CA GLY A 103 0.64 -1.75 22.78
C GLY A 103 2.03 -2.35 23.00
N GLY A 104 3.10 -1.55 22.93
CA GLY A 104 4.47 -2.02 23.15
C GLY A 104 5.06 -2.87 22.02
N SER A 105 4.44 -2.91 20.85
CA SER A 105 5.03 -3.55 19.66
C SER A 105 6.28 -2.77 19.23
N PRO A 106 7.35 -3.45 18.79
CA PRO A 106 8.48 -2.77 18.14
C PRO A 106 8.00 -1.83 17.04
N LEU A 107 8.69 -0.69 16.90
CA LEU A 107 8.50 0.26 15.81
C LEU A 107 8.99 -0.37 14.49
N ASP A 108 8.27 -1.35 13.98
CA ASP A 108 8.44 -1.74 12.59
C ASP A 108 7.82 -0.66 11.71
N ASP A 109 8.48 -0.33 10.60
CA ASP A 109 7.99 0.66 9.63
C ASP A 109 6.68 0.25 8.94
N ALA A 110 6.23 -1.00 9.14
CA ALA A 110 5.03 -1.57 8.55
C ALA A 110 3.76 -1.13 9.29
N ALA A 111 3.04 -0.17 8.69
CA ALA A 111 1.77 0.35 9.18
C ALA A 111 0.58 -0.60 8.98
N VAL A 112 0.71 -1.60 8.11
CA VAL A 112 -0.34 -2.56 7.79
C VAL A 112 0.24 -3.95 7.54
N MET A 113 -0.47 -4.99 7.97
CA MET A 113 -0.17 -6.37 7.57
C MET A 113 -0.96 -6.72 6.30
N PRO A 114 -0.28 -7.08 5.20
CA PRO A 114 -0.94 -7.58 4.00
C PRO A 114 -1.78 -8.80 4.32
N ARG A 115 -3.01 -8.81 3.81
CA ARG A 115 -3.87 -9.99 3.82
C ARG A 115 -4.65 -10.09 2.52
N TRP A 116 -5.19 -11.26 2.23
CA TRP A 116 -6.21 -11.38 1.20
C TRP A 116 -7.57 -10.89 1.75
N ALA A 117 -8.37 -10.30 0.87
CA ALA A 117 -9.76 -9.96 1.16
C ALA A 117 -10.57 -11.25 1.35
N THR A 118 -11.50 -11.22 2.30
CA THR A 118 -12.46 -12.31 2.52
C THR A 118 -13.44 -12.42 1.35
N GLY A 119 -14.15 -13.55 1.22
CA GLY A 119 -15.15 -13.72 0.14
C GLY A 119 -16.21 -12.61 0.12
N ARG A 120 -16.66 -12.15 1.30
CA ARG A 120 -17.60 -11.02 1.41
C ARG A 120 -17.00 -9.69 0.94
N GLU A 121 -15.75 -9.42 1.32
CA GLU A 121 -15.03 -8.22 0.87
C GLU A 121 -14.80 -8.24 -0.65
N ARG A 122 -14.47 -9.41 -1.23
CA ARG A 122 -14.34 -9.59 -2.68
C ARG A 122 -15.65 -9.39 -3.41
N LEU A 123 -16.75 -9.94 -2.89
CA LEU A 123 -18.08 -9.73 -3.48
C LEU A 123 -18.48 -8.26 -3.43
N LEU A 124 -18.18 -7.56 -2.33
CA LEU A 124 -18.41 -6.12 -2.22
C LEU A 124 -17.56 -5.34 -3.24
N MET A 125 -16.27 -5.65 -3.37
CA MET A 125 -15.42 -5.03 -4.39
C MET A 125 -15.94 -5.27 -5.80
N LEU A 126 -16.39 -6.50 -6.11
CA LEU A 126 -16.95 -6.82 -7.41
C LEU A 126 -18.26 -6.06 -7.67
N ALA A 127 -19.14 -5.98 -6.67
CA ALA A 127 -20.38 -5.23 -6.77
C ALA A 127 -20.12 -3.73 -7.00
N ILE A 128 -19.16 -3.14 -6.27
CA ILE A 128 -18.74 -1.74 -6.48
C ILE A 128 -18.07 -1.58 -7.84
N ALA A 129 -17.25 -2.53 -8.28
CA ALA A 129 -16.59 -2.46 -9.59
C ALA A 129 -17.65 -2.43 -10.70
N VAL A 130 -18.57 -3.39 -10.73
CA VAL A 130 -19.59 -3.48 -11.78
C VAL A 130 -20.57 -2.29 -11.68
N GLY A 131 -21.19 -2.09 -10.52
CA GLY A 131 -22.20 -1.06 -10.33
C GLY A 131 -21.63 0.36 -10.44
N GLY A 132 -20.44 0.58 -9.87
CA GLY A 132 -19.72 1.84 -9.95
C GLY A 132 -19.29 2.15 -11.38
N THR A 133 -18.75 1.17 -12.12
CA THR A 133 -18.34 1.41 -13.52
C THR A 133 -19.54 1.74 -14.39
N VAL A 134 -20.67 1.05 -14.25
CA VAL A 134 -21.90 1.39 -15.00
C VAL A 134 -22.38 2.80 -14.65
N LEU A 135 -22.44 3.14 -13.36
CA LEU A 135 -22.87 4.47 -12.91
C LEU A 135 -21.94 5.58 -13.42
N CYS A 136 -20.63 5.43 -13.22
CA CYS A 136 -19.63 6.39 -13.69
C CYS A 136 -19.61 6.49 -15.21
N ALA A 137 -19.80 5.40 -15.95
CA ALA A 137 -19.87 5.43 -17.40
C ALA A 137 -21.04 6.28 -17.87
N LYS A 138 -22.21 6.15 -17.23
CA LYS A 138 -23.38 6.99 -17.54
C LYS A 138 -23.18 8.46 -17.19
N ILE A 139 -22.49 8.75 -16.10
CA ILE A 139 -22.11 10.13 -15.74
C ILE A 139 -21.13 10.70 -16.77
N PHE A 140 -20.09 9.96 -17.14
CA PHE A 140 -19.09 10.42 -18.11
C PHE A 140 -19.66 10.54 -19.54
N GLU A 141 -20.58 9.66 -19.92
CA GLU A 141 -21.34 9.77 -21.18
C GLU A 141 -22.17 11.06 -21.19
N ALA A 142 -22.87 11.37 -20.10
CA ALA A 142 -23.63 12.62 -19.98
C ALA A 142 -22.75 13.88 -19.96
N LEU A 143 -21.48 13.76 -19.55
CA LEU A 143 -20.49 14.83 -19.57
C LEU A 143 -19.73 14.95 -20.90
N GLY A 144 -20.00 14.07 -21.88
CA GLY A 144 -19.41 14.13 -23.22
C GLY A 144 -18.02 13.51 -23.34
N SER A 145 -17.61 12.61 -22.43
CA SER A 145 -16.34 11.88 -22.54
C SER A 145 -16.27 11.07 -23.85
N TRP A 146 -15.11 11.06 -24.49
CA TRP A 146 -14.84 10.27 -25.69
C TRP A 146 -14.82 8.76 -25.42
N GLY A 147 -14.41 8.35 -24.22
CA GLY A 147 -14.25 6.95 -23.82
C GLY A 147 -14.89 6.64 -22.48
N PRO A 148 -16.22 6.86 -22.30
CA PRO A 148 -16.85 6.92 -20.98
C PRO A 148 -16.73 5.62 -20.19
N TRP A 149 -16.79 4.47 -20.87
CA TRP A 149 -16.61 3.16 -20.24
C TRP A 149 -15.17 2.90 -19.79
N ALA A 150 -14.19 3.29 -20.60
CA ALA A 150 -12.77 3.14 -20.26
C ALA A 150 -12.39 4.10 -19.12
N ASP A 151 -12.89 5.34 -19.16
CA ASP A 151 -12.71 6.31 -18.08
C ASP A 151 -13.36 5.85 -16.78
N ALA A 152 -14.57 5.29 -16.84
CA ALA A 152 -15.25 4.74 -15.67
C ALA A 152 -14.53 3.52 -15.08
N TRP A 153 -14.00 2.65 -15.93
CA TRP A 153 -13.15 1.53 -15.52
C TRP A 153 -11.92 2.03 -14.75
N ILE A 154 -11.19 2.98 -15.33
CA ILE A 154 -9.98 3.54 -14.72
C ILE A 154 -10.32 4.26 -13.41
N PHE A 155 -11.40 5.05 -13.37
CA PHE A 155 -11.83 5.79 -12.20
C PHE A 155 -12.19 4.86 -11.04
N VAL A 156 -13.09 3.89 -11.29
CA VAL A 156 -13.62 2.99 -10.25
C VAL A 156 -12.56 1.97 -9.84
N GLY A 157 -11.76 1.48 -10.78
CA GLY A 157 -10.62 0.61 -10.49
C GLY A 157 -9.60 1.31 -9.61
N SER A 158 -9.25 2.57 -9.90
CA SER A 158 -8.34 3.37 -9.08
C SER A 158 -8.89 3.62 -7.66
N LEU A 159 -10.19 3.88 -7.55
CA LEU A 159 -10.90 4.01 -6.28
C LEU A 159 -10.76 2.73 -5.44
N LEU A 160 -11.09 1.58 -6.03
CA LEU A 160 -11.01 0.28 -5.35
C LEU A 160 -9.59 -0.12 -5.02
N ALA A 161 -8.62 0.17 -5.88
CA ALA A 161 -7.21 -0.11 -5.62
C ALA A 161 -6.68 0.75 -4.46
N THR A 162 -6.97 2.04 -4.46
CA THR A 162 -6.52 2.93 -3.37
C THR A 162 -7.21 2.60 -2.05
N TRP A 163 -8.52 2.27 -2.10
CA TRP A 163 -9.25 1.82 -0.92
C TRP A 163 -8.74 0.46 -0.43
N GLY A 164 -8.50 -0.50 -1.32
CA GLY A 164 -7.94 -1.81 -1.00
C GLY A 164 -6.57 -1.70 -0.34
N MET A 165 -5.71 -0.80 -0.83
CA MET A 165 -4.44 -0.47 -0.21
C MET A 165 -4.63 0.08 1.21
N ALA A 166 -5.55 1.04 1.40
CA ALA A 166 -5.89 1.55 2.74
C ALA A 166 -6.35 0.42 3.68
N LYS A 167 -7.11 -0.54 3.17
CA LYS A 167 -7.58 -1.72 3.92
C LYS A 167 -6.49 -2.76 4.18
N GLY A 168 -5.38 -2.75 3.44
CA GLY A 168 -4.32 -3.76 3.50
C GLY A 168 -4.60 -5.03 2.68
N TRP A 169 -5.49 -4.95 1.68
CA TRP A 169 -5.92 -6.09 0.86
C TRP A 169 -5.01 -6.30 -0.35
N THR A 170 -4.41 -7.47 -0.46
CA THR A 170 -3.46 -7.80 -1.55
C THR A 170 -4.08 -7.66 -2.95
N GLU A 171 -5.39 -7.83 -3.07
CA GLU A 171 -6.18 -7.64 -4.29
C GLU A 171 -5.97 -6.26 -4.92
N PHE A 172 -5.60 -5.24 -4.13
CA PHE A 172 -5.38 -3.90 -4.67
C PHE A 172 -4.33 -3.85 -5.79
N TRP A 173 -3.29 -4.68 -5.70
CA TRP A 173 -2.29 -4.79 -6.76
C TRP A 173 -2.88 -5.37 -8.04
N LEU A 174 -3.76 -6.37 -7.92
CA LEU A 174 -4.44 -6.98 -9.07
C LEU A 174 -5.39 -5.99 -9.73
N ILE A 175 -6.05 -5.15 -8.93
CA ILE A 175 -6.93 -4.10 -9.43
C ILE A 175 -6.11 -3.05 -10.19
N TRP A 176 -4.92 -2.65 -9.70
CA TRP A 176 -4.03 -1.76 -10.45
C TRP A 176 -3.58 -2.37 -11.78
N ILE A 177 -3.21 -3.65 -11.82
CA ILE A 177 -2.89 -4.34 -13.08
C ILE A 177 -4.09 -4.29 -14.04
N ALA A 178 -5.29 -4.56 -13.54
CA ALA A 178 -6.51 -4.53 -14.34
C ALA A 178 -6.82 -3.12 -14.90
N VAL A 179 -6.53 -2.07 -14.13
CA VAL A 179 -6.60 -0.68 -14.59
C VAL A 179 -5.58 -0.43 -15.69
N ASP A 180 -4.32 -0.82 -15.50
CA ASP A 180 -3.22 -0.58 -16.43
C ASP A 180 -3.43 -1.31 -17.78
N VAL A 181 -3.99 -2.52 -17.76
CA VAL A 181 -4.31 -3.30 -18.97
C VAL A 181 -5.27 -2.56 -19.91
N VAL A 182 -6.14 -1.70 -19.38
CA VAL A 182 -7.05 -0.86 -20.18
C VAL A 182 -6.46 0.53 -20.41
N GLY A 183 -5.86 1.12 -19.37
CA GLY A 183 -5.32 2.48 -19.42
C GLY A 183 -4.14 2.65 -20.37
N VAL A 184 -3.21 1.69 -20.40
CA VAL A 184 -2.02 1.78 -21.26
C VAL A 184 -2.41 1.74 -22.74
N PRO A 185 -3.20 0.75 -23.25
CA PRO A 185 -3.66 0.77 -24.64
C PRO A 185 -4.47 2.02 -25.00
N LEU A 186 -5.32 2.52 -24.09
CA LEU A 186 -6.10 3.74 -24.30
C LEU A 186 -5.19 4.95 -24.53
N LEU A 187 -4.13 5.11 -23.72
CA LEU A 187 -3.15 6.18 -23.89
C LEU A 187 -2.37 6.06 -25.20
N PHE A 188 -2.00 4.84 -25.59
CA PHE A 188 -1.34 4.59 -26.88
C PHE A 188 -2.24 4.96 -28.07
N LEU A 189 -3.51 4.52 -28.05
CA LEU A 189 -4.49 4.84 -29.10
C LEU A 189 -4.81 6.33 -29.15
N GLY A 190 -4.80 7.01 -28.01
CA GLY A 190 -4.96 8.47 -27.92
C GLY A 190 -3.71 9.28 -28.33
N GLY A 191 -2.61 8.63 -28.70
CA GLY A 191 -1.36 9.30 -29.09
C GLY A 191 -0.57 9.92 -27.93
N TYR A 192 -0.96 9.64 -26.68
CA TYR A 192 -0.29 10.13 -25.47
C TYR A 192 0.93 9.27 -25.10
N TYR A 193 1.88 9.12 -26.03
CA TYR A 193 3.02 8.21 -25.90
C TYR A 193 3.88 8.41 -24.62
N PRO A 194 4.21 9.65 -24.20
CA PRO A 194 4.98 9.85 -22.96
C PRO A 194 4.24 9.31 -21.73
N SER A 195 2.94 9.58 -21.62
CA SER A 195 2.10 9.08 -20.53
C SER A 195 1.94 7.56 -20.59
N ALA A 196 1.78 6.99 -21.80
CA ALA A 196 1.67 5.55 -21.99
C ALA A 196 2.95 4.81 -21.53
N ALA A 197 4.13 5.34 -21.85
CA ALA A 197 5.41 4.79 -21.40
C ALA A 197 5.56 4.85 -19.87
N LEU A 198 5.16 5.96 -19.25
CA LEU A 198 5.16 6.10 -17.80
C LEU A 198 4.20 5.11 -17.12
N TYR A 199 3.00 4.93 -17.65
CA TYR A 199 2.02 3.98 -17.11
C TYR A 199 2.47 2.53 -17.29
N LEU A 200 3.14 2.20 -18.39
CA LEU A 200 3.77 0.89 -18.55
C LEU A 200 4.86 0.65 -17.50
N PHE A 201 5.64 1.67 -17.16
CA PHE A 201 6.60 1.60 -16.05
C PHE A 201 5.90 1.36 -14.70
N TYR A 202 4.78 2.07 -14.45
CA TYR A 202 3.95 1.81 -13.26
C TYR A 202 3.40 0.37 -13.24
N ALA A 203 2.96 -0.19 -14.37
CA ALA A 203 2.47 -1.57 -14.43
C ALA A 203 3.53 -2.60 -14.01
N VAL A 204 4.79 -2.39 -14.43
CA VAL A 204 5.93 -3.20 -13.98
C VAL A 204 6.15 -3.05 -12.48
N PHE A 205 6.08 -1.81 -11.98
CA PHE A 205 6.21 -1.51 -10.56
C PHE A 205 5.12 -2.17 -9.70
N VAL A 206 3.87 -2.12 -10.15
CA VAL A 206 2.71 -2.75 -9.51
C VAL A 206 2.91 -4.25 -9.43
N THR A 207 3.42 -4.87 -10.49
CA THR A 207 3.74 -6.31 -10.50
C THR A 207 4.83 -6.65 -9.48
N TRP A 208 5.86 -5.82 -9.36
CA TRP A 208 6.88 -5.98 -8.33
C TRP A 208 6.33 -5.83 -6.90
N GLY A 209 5.45 -4.86 -6.69
CA GLY A 209 4.76 -4.63 -5.43
C GLY A 209 3.90 -5.82 -5.01
N PHE A 210 3.14 -6.39 -5.95
CA PHE A 210 2.36 -7.61 -5.75
C PHE A 210 3.22 -8.77 -5.25
N VAL A 211 4.30 -9.07 -5.99
CA VAL A 211 5.22 -10.16 -5.64
C VAL A 211 5.82 -9.95 -4.26
N THR A 212 6.20 -8.71 -3.93
CA THR A 212 6.74 -8.35 -2.61
C THR A 212 5.73 -8.62 -1.49
N TRP A 213 4.47 -8.20 -1.66
CA TRP A 213 3.42 -8.41 -0.66
C TRP A 213 3.03 -9.88 -0.49
N VAL A 214 3.01 -10.66 -1.57
CA VAL A 214 2.76 -12.11 -1.51
C VAL A 214 3.90 -12.82 -0.77
N ARG A 215 5.16 -12.44 -1.02
CA ARG A 215 6.31 -13.01 -0.30
C ARG A 215 6.24 -12.75 1.21
N VAL A 216 5.93 -11.50 1.60
CA VAL A 216 5.78 -11.14 3.02
C VAL A 216 4.70 -11.97 3.72
N GLN A 217 3.55 -12.20 3.07
CA GLN A 217 2.48 -13.03 3.63
C GLN A 217 2.89 -14.49 3.79
N ARG A 218 3.55 -15.07 2.77
CA ARG A 218 4.02 -16.46 2.83
C ARG A 218 5.04 -16.67 3.94
N GLN A 219 5.93 -15.70 4.16
CA GLN A 219 6.90 -15.72 5.25
C GLN A 219 6.23 -15.61 6.62
N ALA A 220 5.22 -14.75 6.76
CA ALA A 220 4.45 -14.63 8.00
C ALA A 220 3.73 -15.96 8.33
N ALA A 221 3.03 -16.54 7.35
CA ALA A 221 2.35 -17.83 7.52
C ALA A 221 3.31 -18.98 7.87
N ALA A 222 4.53 -18.99 7.31
CA ALA A 222 5.53 -20.00 7.63
C ALA A 222 6.08 -19.88 9.07
N ARG A 223 6.15 -18.67 9.63
CA ARG A 223 6.55 -18.44 11.03
C ARG A 223 5.49 -18.92 12.00
N ASP A 224 4.21 -18.74 11.67
CA ASP A 224 3.10 -19.17 12.53
C ASP A 224 2.97 -20.70 12.63
N VAL A 225 3.49 -21.45 11.64
CA VAL A 225 3.46 -22.92 11.60
C VAL A 225 4.66 -23.55 12.33
N GLN A 226 5.76 -22.82 12.55
CA GLN A 226 6.90 -23.38 13.28
C GLN A 226 6.52 -23.56 14.76
N PRO A 227 6.56 -24.80 15.30
CA PRO A 227 6.41 -25.01 16.73
C PRO A 227 7.46 -24.16 17.44
N VAL A 228 7.05 -23.42 18.47
CA VAL A 228 8.00 -22.79 19.39
C VAL A 228 9.00 -23.89 19.76
N PRO A 229 10.30 -23.76 19.41
CA PRO A 229 11.28 -24.74 19.84
C PRO A 229 11.11 -24.84 21.34
N ALA A 230 10.82 -26.03 21.86
CA ALA A 230 10.78 -26.26 23.30
C ALA A 230 12.11 -25.73 23.83
N THR A 231 12.09 -24.52 24.38
CA THR A 231 13.31 -23.88 24.81
C THR A 231 13.85 -24.77 25.91
N ALA A 232 15.14 -25.02 25.84
CA ALA A 232 15.91 -25.87 26.73
C ALA A 232 15.73 -25.55 28.24
N ASN A 233 14.93 -24.54 28.60
CA ASN A 233 14.49 -24.26 29.96
C ASN A 233 13.69 -25.40 30.59
N GLY A 234 12.85 -26.12 29.83
CA GLY A 234 12.07 -27.25 30.38
C GLY A 234 12.94 -28.45 30.74
N ASP A 235 13.88 -28.79 29.85
CA ASP A 235 14.80 -29.91 30.04
C ASP A 235 15.95 -29.57 30.99
N GLN A 236 16.43 -28.33 31.02
CA GLN A 236 17.40 -27.87 32.04
C GLN A 236 16.76 -27.76 33.42
N ALA A 237 15.50 -27.30 33.53
CA ALA A 237 14.79 -27.29 34.81
C ALA A 237 14.46 -28.71 35.29
N ARG A 238 14.09 -29.63 34.39
CA ARG A 238 13.92 -31.06 34.71
C ARG A 238 15.24 -31.73 35.08
N ALA A 239 16.34 -31.43 34.39
CA ALA A 239 17.67 -31.95 34.72
C ALA A 239 18.22 -31.36 36.03
N ALA A 240 17.95 -30.08 36.33
CA ALA A 240 18.28 -29.45 37.60
C ALA A 240 17.43 -30.02 38.76
N ALA A 241 16.14 -30.29 38.53
CA ALA A 241 15.26 -30.95 39.50
C ALA A 241 15.63 -32.43 39.73
N ALA A 242 16.05 -33.14 38.68
CA ALA A 242 16.52 -34.52 38.80
C ALA A 242 17.87 -34.62 39.54
N SER A 243 18.77 -33.65 39.34
CA SER A 243 20.05 -33.61 40.04
C SER A 243 19.95 -33.17 41.50
N SER A 244 18.95 -32.35 41.87
CA SER A 244 18.67 -32.00 43.27
C SER A 244 18.00 -33.14 44.06
N SER A 245 17.13 -33.92 43.40
CA SER A 245 16.49 -35.11 43.98
C SER A 245 17.47 -36.24 44.28
N ASN A 246 18.57 -36.36 43.54
CA ASN A 246 19.55 -37.44 43.74
C ASN A 246 20.60 -37.11 44.83
N ARG A 247 20.64 -35.85 45.29
CA ARG A 247 21.58 -35.40 46.33
C ARG A 247 21.02 -35.56 47.75
N SER A 248 19.72 -35.81 47.89
CA SER A 248 19.01 -35.94 49.18
C SER A 248 18.89 -37.39 49.68
N SER A 249 19.40 -38.38 48.94
CA SER A 249 19.38 -39.81 49.30
C SER A 249 20.68 -40.34 49.93
N VAL A 250 21.69 -39.49 50.15
CA VAL A 250 22.88 -39.85 50.94
C VAL A 250 22.55 -39.64 52.42
N THR A 251 21.87 -40.62 52.99
CA THR A 251 21.61 -40.75 54.42
C THR A 251 22.93 -40.89 55.16
N THR A 252 23.28 -39.89 55.98
CA THR A 252 24.28 -40.03 57.03
C THR A 252 23.73 -40.99 58.09
N THR A 253 24.27 -42.21 58.14
CA THR A 253 24.11 -43.13 59.28
C THR A 253 24.68 -42.46 60.54
N PRO A 254 23.95 -42.39 61.66
CA PRO A 254 24.51 -41.95 62.93
C PRO A 254 25.29 -43.11 63.54
N GLU A 255 26.61 -42.95 63.67
CA GLU A 255 27.47 -43.87 64.39
C GLU A 255 27.25 -43.67 65.90
N SER A 256 26.58 -44.65 66.52
CA SER A 256 26.43 -44.74 67.97
C SER A 256 27.74 -45.25 68.59
N VAL A 257 28.39 -44.43 69.40
CA VAL A 257 29.46 -44.87 70.30
C VAL A 257 29.03 -44.62 71.74
N LEU A 258 28.63 -45.71 72.41
CA LEU A 258 28.55 -45.85 73.87
C LEU A 258 29.68 -46.79 74.30
N ASP A 259 30.55 -46.33 75.20
CA ASP A 259 31.31 -47.05 76.26
C ASP A 259 32.60 -46.26 76.56
N GLY A 260 33.09 -46.08 77.80
CA GLY A 260 32.74 -46.52 79.14
C GLY A 260 33.51 -45.60 80.12
N ALA A 261 32.94 -45.24 81.26
CA ALA A 261 33.20 -45.86 82.55
C ALA A 261 34.67 -45.79 83.05
N ARG A 262 34.82 -44.99 84.13
CA ARG A 262 35.88 -44.90 85.16
C ARG A 262 36.99 -43.88 84.97
#